data_AF-A0A0D0GU08-F1
#
_entry.id   AF-A0A0D0GU08-F1
#
_cell.length_a   1.000
_cell.length_b   1.000
_cell.length_c   1.000
_cell.angle_alpha   90.00
_cell.angle_beta   90.00
_cell.angle_gamma   90.00
#
_symmetry.space_group_name_H-M   'P 1'
#
loop_
_entity.id
_entity.type
_entity.pdbx_description
1 polymer ?
#
loop_
_entity_poly.entity_id
_entity_poly.type
_entity_poly.pdbx_seq_one_letter_code
_entity_poly.pdbx_strand_id
1 'polypeptide(L)'
;MLAEVRPDAPRDHDRGLRMLVGEPRWRGPHRVAGWLPSVVHYLFLDDPRTEAVGCAVPAGHARVVDHLARHGFARQRRLTQAAAQPLWMRTLREAFFAGRHI
;
A
#
# COMPACT_ATOMS: atom_id res chain seq x y z
N MET A 1 3.85 -24.02 -21.68
CA MET A 1 2.77 -23.84 -20.69
C MET A 1 2.96 -22.45 -20.08
N LEU A 2 2.33 -21.43 -20.67
CA LEU A 2 2.44 -20.05 -20.19
C LEU A 2 1.52 -19.91 -18.98
N ALA A 3 2.10 -19.70 -17.80
CA ALA A 3 1.32 -19.35 -16.63
C ALA A 3 0.61 -18.02 -16.93
N GLU A 4 -0.72 -18.03 -16.85
CA GLU A 4 -1.53 -16.81 -16.83
C GLU A 4 -0.99 -15.91 -15.70
N VAL A 5 -0.29 -14.84 -16.08
CA VAL A 5 0.12 -13.80 -15.14
C VAL A 5 -1.16 -13.13 -14.67
N ARG A 6 -1.61 -13.48 -13.45
CA ARG A 6 -2.71 -12.77 -12.82
C ARG A 6 -2.34 -11.29 -12.73
N PRO A 7 -3.15 -10.35 -13.24
CA PRO A 7 -2.84 -8.91 -13.24
C PRO A 7 -2.68 -8.32 -11.82
N ASP A 8 -3.05 -9.08 -10.82
CA ASP A 8 -3.05 -8.81 -9.38
C ASP A 8 -2.08 -9.70 -8.58
N ALA A 9 -1.25 -10.51 -9.24
CA ALA A 9 -0.12 -11.17 -8.60
C ALA A 9 1.02 -10.16 -8.33
N PRO A 10 1.69 -10.26 -7.17
CA PRO A 10 2.90 -9.47 -6.90
C PRO A 10 3.97 -9.80 -7.96
N ARG A 11 4.63 -8.76 -8.47
CA ARG A 11 5.81 -8.89 -9.33
C ARG A 11 7.08 -8.91 -8.49
N ASP A 12 8.19 -9.35 -9.08
CA ASP A 12 9.48 -9.52 -8.38
C ASP A 12 10.00 -8.25 -7.70
N HIS A 13 9.65 -7.08 -8.25
CA HIS A 13 10.07 -5.79 -7.74
C HIS A 13 8.96 -5.02 -6.99
N ASP A 14 7.78 -5.61 -6.83
CA ASP A 14 6.73 -4.98 -6.03
C ASP A 14 7.15 -4.92 -4.55
N ARG A 15 6.91 -3.79 -3.90
CA ARG A 15 7.36 -3.56 -2.53
C ARG A 15 6.21 -3.54 -1.52
N GLY A 16 6.50 -3.96 -0.31
CA GLY A 16 5.57 -3.94 0.82
C GLY A 16 5.83 -2.78 1.78
N LEU A 17 4.77 -2.17 2.28
CA LEU A 17 4.79 -1.20 3.37
C LEU A 17 4.17 -1.83 4.64
N ARG A 18 4.92 -1.80 5.74
CA ARG A 18 4.43 -2.09 7.08
C ARG A 18 4.75 -0.89 7.97
N MET A 19 3.76 -0.42 8.72
CA MET A 19 3.86 0.83 9.46
C MET A 19 3.27 0.71 10.86
N LEU A 20 3.84 1.46 11.80
CA LEU A 20 3.40 1.59 13.17
C LEU A 20 3.60 3.04 13.62
N VAL A 21 2.59 3.64 14.23
CA VAL A 21 2.71 4.94 14.91
C VAL A 21 2.55 4.73 16.40
N GLY A 22 3.68 4.73 17.12
CA GLY A 22 3.74 4.40 18.55
C GLY A 22 2.84 5.30 19.39
N GLU A 23 3.05 6.61 19.31
CA GLU A 23 2.35 7.59 20.16
C GLU A 23 1.06 8.14 19.52
N PRO A 24 -0.09 8.10 20.21
CA PRO A 24 -1.36 8.63 19.72
C PRO A 24 -1.33 10.06 19.15
N ARG A 25 -0.53 10.97 19.73
CA ARG A 25 -0.44 12.37 19.27
C ARG A 25 0.14 12.54 17.86
N TRP A 26 0.81 11.53 17.33
CA TRP A 26 1.37 11.51 15.97
C TRP A 26 0.47 10.78 14.97
N ARG A 27 -0.68 10.27 15.42
CA ARG A 27 -1.69 9.65 14.55
C ARG A 27 -2.58 10.73 13.92
N GLY A 28 -3.39 10.31 12.96
CA GLY A 28 -4.44 11.12 12.37
C GLY A 28 -4.15 11.53 10.92
N PRO A 29 -5.21 11.96 10.19
CA PRO A 29 -5.16 12.13 8.74
C PRO A 29 -4.11 13.14 8.30
N HIS A 30 -3.99 14.29 8.98
CA HIS A 30 -3.00 15.31 8.64
C HIS A 30 -1.55 14.83 8.80
N ARG A 31 -1.27 14.01 9.82
CA ARG A 31 0.06 13.44 10.05
C ARG A 31 0.38 12.42 8.97
N VAL A 32 -0.55 11.50 8.70
CA VAL A 32 -0.39 10.46 7.67
C VAL A 32 -0.21 11.08 6.29
N ALA A 33 -0.97 12.11 5.95
CA ALA A 33 -0.82 12.84 4.69
C ALA A 33 0.58 13.47 4.53
N GLY A 34 1.24 13.85 5.63
CA GLY A 34 2.58 14.42 5.59
C GLY A 34 3.71 13.41 5.31
N TRP A 35 3.57 12.15 5.73
CA TRP A 35 4.66 11.17 5.61
C TRP A 35 4.38 10.04 4.63
N LEU A 36 3.13 9.58 4.47
CA LEU A 36 2.82 8.39 3.68
C LEU A 36 3.17 8.58 2.19
N PRO A 37 2.77 9.67 1.52
CA PRO A 37 3.17 9.91 0.14
C PRO A 37 4.70 10.00 -0.02
N SER A 38 5.39 10.61 0.94
CA SER A 38 6.86 10.75 0.92
C SER A 38 7.57 9.39 0.99
N VAL A 39 7.09 8.48 1.84
CA VAL A 39 7.62 7.11 1.92
C VAL A 39 7.33 6.33 0.65
N VAL A 40 6.12 6.44 0.10
CA VAL A 40 5.75 5.76 -1.16
C VAL A 40 6.57 6.29 -2.34
N HIS A 41 6.79 7.61 -2.40
CA HIS A 41 7.65 8.24 -3.40
C HIS A 41 9.07 7.68 -3.32
N TYR A 42 9.66 7.63 -2.12
CA TYR A 42 10.97 7.01 -1.91
C TYR A 42 11.01 5.56 -2.42
N LEU A 43 10.01 4.74 -2.11
CA LEU A 43 9.96 3.34 -2.54
C LEU A 43 9.96 3.18 -4.07
N PHE A 44 9.32 4.10 -4.80
CA PHE A 44 9.33 4.10 -6.27
C PHE A 44 10.63 4.63 -6.89
N LEU A 45 11.39 5.46 -6.17
CA LEU A 45 12.66 5.99 -6.65
C LEU A 45 13.85 5.10 -6.33
N ASP A 46 13.79 4.37 -5.21
CA ASP A 46 14.87 3.51 -4.74
C ASP A 46 15.15 2.33 -5.69
N ASP A 47 14.13 1.81 -6.37
CA ASP A 47 14.30 0.91 -7.52
C ASP A 47 13.28 1.24 -8.62
N PRO A 48 13.70 1.70 -9.81
CA PRO A 48 12.80 2.13 -10.88
C PRO A 48 11.95 0.99 -11.46
N ARG A 49 12.26 -0.27 -11.17
CA ARG A 49 11.45 -1.44 -11.57
C ARG A 49 10.25 -1.68 -10.64
N THR A 50 10.17 -0.96 -9.53
CA THR A 50 9.05 -1.04 -8.59
C THR A 50 7.80 -0.45 -9.23
N GLU A 51 6.88 -1.28 -9.69
CA GLU A 51 5.64 -0.84 -10.34
C GLU A 51 4.44 -0.75 -9.38
N ALA A 52 4.50 -1.42 -8.23
CA ALA A 52 3.49 -1.31 -7.19
C ALA A 52 4.09 -1.30 -5.78
N VAL A 53 3.41 -0.57 -4.88
CA VAL A 53 3.64 -0.61 -3.44
C VAL A 53 2.35 -1.08 -2.78
N GLY A 54 2.44 -2.11 -1.94
CA GLY A 54 1.28 -2.66 -1.25
C GLY A 54 1.40 -2.69 0.27
N CYS A 55 0.26 -2.76 0.95
CA CYS A 55 0.16 -2.82 2.39
C CYS A 55 -0.86 -3.89 2.79
N ALA A 56 -0.46 -4.77 3.71
CA ALA A 56 -1.34 -5.77 4.30
C ALA A 56 -1.94 -5.21 5.60
N VAL A 57 -3.25 -4.92 5.59
CA VAL A 57 -3.97 -4.35 6.72
C VAL A 57 -4.71 -5.44 7.49
N PRO A 58 -4.38 -5.70 8.76
CA PRO A 58 -5.10 -6.69 9.56
C PRO A 58 -6.58 -6.34 9.73
N ALA A 59 -7.40 -7.34 10.02
CA ALA A 59 -8.80 -7.12 10.38
C ALA A 59 -8.93 -6.13 11.57
N GLY A 60 -10.04 -5.39 11.63
CA GLY A 60 -10.30 -4.40 12.68
C GLY A 60 -9.62 -3.04 12.51
N HIS A 61 -8.73 -2.86 11.53
CA HIS A 61 -7.98 -1.61 11.33
C HIS A 61 -8.62 -0.70 10.26
N ALA A 62 -9.92 -0.44 10.37
CA ALA A 62 -10.69 0.35 9.37
C ALA A 62 -10.07 1.73 9.10
N ARG A 63 -9.58 2.41 10.15
CA ARG A 63 -8.92 3.71 10.00
C ARG A 63 -7.71 3.61 9.07
N VAL A 64 -6.90 2.55 9.15
CA VAL A 64 -5.73 2.38 8.28
C VAL A 64 -6.16 2.20 6.82
N VAL A 65 -7.22 1.40 6.60
CA VAL A 65 -7.82 1.22 5.27
C VAL A 65 -8.25 2.57 4.68
N ASP A 66 -8.88 3.43 5.48
CA ASP A 66 -9.33 4.75 5.03
C ASP A 66 -8.18 5.70 4.71
N HIS A 67 -7.09 5.68 5.49
CA HIS A 67 -5.90 6.46 5.16
C HIS A 67 -5.28 5.99 3.84
N LEU A 68 -5.10 4.67 3.67
CA LEU A 68 -4.53 4.12 2.44
C LEU A 68 -5.40 4.45 1.22
N ALA A 69 -6.72 4.31 1.33
CA ALA A 69 -7.65 4.64 0.25
C ALA A 69 -7.57 6.12 -0.16
N ARG A 70 -7.48 7.05 0.81
CA ARG A 70 -7.29 8.48 0.55
C ARG A 70 -5.97 8.80 -0.17
N HIS A 71 -4.96 7.95 -0.02
CA HIS A 71 -3.64 8.13 -0.64
C HIS A 71 -3.43 7.19 -1.85
N GLY A 72 -4.52 6.80 -2.51
CA GLY A 72 -4.47 6.11 -3.81
C GLY A 72 -4.27 4.60 -3.75
N PHE A 73 -4.34 3.97 -2.57
CA PHE A 73 -4.28 2.52 -2.49
C PHE A 73 -5.65 1.89 -2.78
N ALA A 74 -5.72 1.09 -3.84
CA ALA A 74 -6.88 0.29 -4.18
C ALA A 74 -6.94 -1.01 -3.35
N ARG A 75 -8.12 -1.35 -2.84
CA ARG A 75 -8.38 -2.66 -2.22
C ARG A 75 -8.25 -3.75 -3.27
N GLN A 76 -7.51 -4.82 -2.96
CA GLN A 76 -7.33 -5.96 -3.86
C GLN A 76 -8.12 -7.17 -3.36
N ARG A 77 -7.56 -7.91 -2.39
CA ARG A 77 -8.13 -9.15 -1.85
C ARG A 77 -7.70 -9.36 -0.40
N ARG A 78 -8.35 -10.28 0.31
CA ARG A 78 -7.82 -10.80 1.57
C ARG A 78 -6.78 -11.88 1.29
N LEU A 79 -5.71 -11.90 2.07
CA LEU A 79 -4.69 -12.94 2.03
C LEU A 79 -5.14 -14.12 2.89
N THR A 80 -5.98 -14.99 2.32
CA THR A 80 -6.63 -16.11 3.05
C THR A 80 -5.66 -17.17 3.58
N GLN A 81 -4.44 -17.26 3.01
CA GLN A 81 -3.40 -18.17 3.46
C GLN A 81 -2.77 -17.74 4.80
N ALA A 82 -2.93 -16.47 5.22
CA ALA A 82 -2.43 -15.98 6.50
C ALA A 82 -3.52 -16.09 7.58
N ALA A 83 -3.17 -16.55 8.78
CA ALA A 83 -4.12 -16.73 9.89
C ALA A 83 -4.94 -15.46 10.20
N ALA A 84 -4.30 -14.28 10.12
CA ALA A 84 -4.95 -12.98 10.36
C ALA A 84 -5.78 -12.46 9.17
N GLN A 85 -5.75 -13.14 8.02
CA GLN A 85 -6.46 -12.81 6.78
C GLN A 85 -6.50 -11.30 6.45
N PRO A 86 -5.33 -10.64 6.39
CA PRO A 86 -5.27 -9.19 6.18
C PRO A 86 -5.83 -8.82 4.80
N LEU A 87 -6.40 -7.61 4.71
CA LEU A 87 -6.75 -6.98 3.45
C LEU A 87 -5.48 -6.45 2.77
N TRP A 88 -5.18 -6.95 1.57
CA TRP A 88 -4.14 -6.39 0.71
C TRP A 88 -4.67 -5.18 -0.05
N MET A 89 -3.98 -4.06 0.09
CA MET A 89 -4.23 -2.84 -0.67
C MET A 89 -2.95 -2.45 -1.42
N ARG A 90 -3.05 -1.91 -2.64
CA ARG A 90 -1.88 -1.47 -3.41
C ARG A 90 -2.09 -0.15 -4.13
N THR A 91 -1.03 0.61 -4.32
CA THR A 91 -0.95 1.73 -5.27
C THR A 91 0.04 1.39 -6.38
N LEU A 92 -0.25 1.86 -7.60
CA LEU A 92 0.60 1.66 -8.78
C LEU A 92 1.48 2.89 -8.99
N ARG A 93 2.68 2.69 -9.53
CA ARG A 93 3.62 3.76 -9.86
C ARG A 93 2.97 4.83 -10.73
N GLU A 94 2.35 4.40 -11.83
CA GLU A 94 1.66 5.28 -12.78
C GLU A 94 0.55 6.07 -12.09
N ALA A 95 -0.22 5.42 -11.22
CA ALA A 95 -1.30 6.06 -10.47
C ALA A 95 -0.78 7.09 -9.47
N PHE A 96 0.30 6.75 -8.76
CA PHE A 96 0.93 7.62 -7.80
C PHE A 96 1.48 8.88 -8.48
N PHE A 97 2.27 8.75 -9.54
CA PHE A 97 2.86 9.90 -10.25
C PHE A 97 1.85 10.70 -11.09
N ALA A 98 0.67 10.16 -11.38
CA ALA A 98 -0.46 10.90 -11.94
C ALA A 98 -1.20 11.78 -10.90
N GLY A 99 -0.73 11.85 -9.65
CA GLY A 99 -1.29 12.71 -8.61
C GLY A 99 -2.41 12.08 -7.78
N ARG A 100 -2.72 10.78 -7.94
CA ARG A 100 -3.81 10.11 -7.20
C ARG A 100 -3.51 9.84 -5.71
N HIS A 101 -2.46 10.45 -5.16
CA HIS A 101 -2.04 10.32 -3.76
C HIS A 101 -2.32 11.56 -2.92
N ILE A 102 -2.79 12.65 -3.57
CA ILE A 102 -3.06 13.98 -3.00
C ILE A 102 -4.56 14.18 -2.84
#